data_AF-A0A2V5MP77-F1
#
_entry.id   AF-A0A2V5MP77-F1
#
_cell.length_a   1.000
_cell.length_b   1.000
_cell.length_c   1.000
_cell.angle_alpha   90.00
_cell.angle_beta   90.00
_cell.angle_gamma   90.00
#
_symmetry.space_group_name_H-M   'P 1'
#
loop_
_entity.id
_entity.type
_entity.pdbx_description
1 polymer ?
#
loop_
_entity_poly.entity_id
_entity_poly.type
_entity_poly.pdbx_seq_one_letter_code
_entity_poly.pdbx_strand_id
1 'polypeptide(L)'
;MGRSGIRLFQQLLFTHLELLQDGSVRFQISGLPARQYVIEASANLAVWESFRTMTADTNGLFDFVESDRGNIAARFFRARTP
;
A
#
# COMPACT_ATOMS: atom_id res chain seq x y z
N MET A 1 -3.77 -35.17 -17.74
CA MET A 1 -2.79 -34.23 -17.14
C MET A 1 -3.14 -32.83 -17.61
N GLY A 2 -3.20 -31.86 -16.70
CA GLY A 2 -3.53 -30.45 -17.02
C GLY A 2 -4.63 -29.89 -16.12
N ARG A 3 -4.34 -29.70 -14.82
CA ARG A 3 -5.21 -28.90 -13.96
C ARG A 3 -5.00 -27.44 -14.35
N SER A 4 -5.98 -26.86 -15.04
CA SER A 4 -6.06 -25.43 -15.32
C SER A 4 -6.12 -24.70 -13.98
N GLY A 5 -4.99 -24.19 -13.53
CA GLY A 5 -4.90 -23.37 -12.32
C GLY A 5 -5.36 -21.97 -12.67
N ILE A 6 -6.52 -21.57 -12.13
CA ILE A 6 -6.92 -20.17 -12.08
C ILE A 6 -5.78 -19.42 -11.40
N ARG A 7 -5.01 -18.64 -12.16
CA ARG A 7 -4.14 -17.63 -11.55
C ARG A 7 -5.08 -16.57 -10.97
N LEU A 8 -5.32 -16.65 -9.67
CA LEU A 8 -5.87 -15.52 -8.94
C LEU A 8 -4.85 -14.39 -9.08
N PHE A 9 -5.17 -13.40 -9.89
CA PHE A 9 -4.44 -12.15 -9.87
C PHE A 9 -4.66 -11.54 -8.49
N GLN A 10 -3.69 -11.68 -7.59
CA GLN A 10 -3.64 -10.89 -6.36
C GLN A 10 -3.51 -9.44 -6.80
N GLN A 11 -4.64 -8.72 -6.74
CA GLN A 11 -4.68 -7.28 -6.97
C GLN A 11 -4.09 -6.59 -5.75
N LEU A 12 -3.39 -5.49 -6.00
CA LEU A 12 -2.93 -4.65 -4.92
C LEU A 12 -4.14 -3.95 -4.33
N LEU A 13 -4.60 -4.42 -3.16
CA LEU A 13 -5.85 -3.99 -2.54
C LEU A 13 -5.57 -3.44 -1.15
N PHE A 14 -6.22 -2.31 -0.82
CA PHE A 14 -6.28 -1.84 0.55
C PHE A 14 -7.29 -2.70 1.30
N THR A 15 -6.81 -3.52 2.22
CA THR A 15 -7.63 -4.47 3.00
C THR A 15 -8.07 -3.88 4.33
N HIS A 16 -7.31 -2.93 4.86
CA HIS A 16 -7.59 -2.29 6.13
C HIS A 16 -7.20 -0.82 6.11
N LEU A 17 -8.01 0.01 6.74
CA LEU A 17 -7.75 1.43 6.96
C LEU A 17 -8.28 1.82 8.34
N GLU A 18 -7.40 2.39 9.16
CA GLU A 18 -7.69 2.78 10.54
C GLU A 18 -7.11 4.17 10.83
N LEU A 19 -7.91 5.04 11.43
CA LEU A 19 -7.41 6.26 12.07
C LEU A 19 -7.05 5.92 13.52
N LEU A 20 -5.80 6.13 13.89
CA LEU A 20 -5.28 5.86 15.22
C LEU A 20 -5.58 7.02 16.17
N GLN A 21 -5.50 6.75 17.48
CA GLN A 21 -5.84 7.74 18.52
C GLN A 21 -4.94 8.97 18.53
N ASP A 22 -3.69 8.83 18.06
CA ASP A 22 -2.73 9.91 17.89
C ASP A 22 -2.96 10.73 16.61
N GLY A 23 -3.98 10.39 15.82
CA GLY A 23 -4.29 11.00 14.54
C GLY A 23 -3.44 10.46 13.39
N SER A 24 -2.56 9.50 13.60
CA SER A 24 -1.87 8.79 12.50
C SER A 24 -2.87 7.92 11.74
N VAL A 25 -2.59 7.62 10.47
CA VAL A 25 -3.43 6.71 9.67
C VAL A 25 -2.64 5.44 9.39
N ARG A 26 -3.21 4.29 9.73
CA ARG A 26 -2.70 2.98 9.35
C ARG A 26 -3.49 2.46 8.17
N PHE A 27 -2.79 1.88 7.20
CA PHE A 27 -3.42 1.06 6.18
C PHE A 27 -2.63 -0.21 5.90
N GLN A 28 -3.36 -1.27 5.58
CA GLN A 28 -2.80 -2.55 5.15
C GLN A 28 -3.12 -2.78 3.69
N ILE A 29 -2.14 -3.31 2.95
CA ILE A 29 -2.28 -3.64 1.54
C ILE A 29 -1.94 -5.12 1.34
N SER A 30 -2.75 -5.80 0.53
CA SER A 30 -2.46 -7.15 0.05
C SER A 30 -1.80 -7.15 -1.32
N GLY A 31 -0.83 -8.03 -1.50
CA GLY A 31 -0.10 -8.29 -2.73
C GLY A 31 0.44 -9.72 -2.74
N LEU A 32 1.60 -9.92 -3.37
CA LEU A 32 2.26 -11.20 -3.47
C LEU A 32 3.32 -11.34 -2.36
N PRO A 33 3.43 -12.53 -1.74
CA PRO A 33 4.43 -12.77 -0.70
C PRO A 33 5.86 -12.44 -1.12
N ALA A 34 6.62 -11.85 -0.19
CA ALA A 34 8.03 -11.48 -0.37
C ALA A 34 8.33 -10.55 -1.56
N ARG A 35 7.32 -9.87 -2.12
CA ARG A 35 7.53 -8.87 -3.17
C ARG A 35 7.62 -7.47 -2.61
N GLN A 36 8.41 -6.64 -3.30
CA GLN A 36 8.47 -5.21 -3.04
C GLN A 36 7.34 -4.48 -3.75
N TYR A 37 6.86 -3.44 -3.09
CA TYR A 37 5.85 -2.50 -3.57
C TYR A 37 6.28 -1.09 -3.22
N VAL A 38 5.99 -0.14 -4.11
CA VAL A 38 6.23 1.29 -3.88
C VAL A 38 4.90 1.93 -3.49
N ILE A 39 4.86 2.51 -2.30
CA ILE A 39 3.83 3.45 -1.89
C ILE A 39 4.22 4.80 -2.49
N GLU A 40 3.31 5.37 -3.27
CA GLU A 40 3.44 6.72 -3.80
C GLU A 40 2.47 7.65 -3.08
N ALA A 41 2.90 8.89 -2.89
CA ALA A 41 2.12 9.94 -2.26
C ALA A 41 1.88 11.09 -3.24
N SER A 42 0.76 11.78 -3.05
CA SER A 42 0.42 12.99 -3.79
C SER A 42 -0.26 14.01 -2.88
N ALA A 43 0.03 15.29 -3.06
CA ALA A 43 -0.69 16.38 -2.39
C ALA A 43 -1.89 16.89 -3.19
N ASN A 44 -2.01 16.53 -4.48
CA ASN A 44 -2.97 17.12 -5.41
C ASN A 44 -3.61 16.13 -6.40
N LEU A 45 -3.36 14.82 -6.24
CA LEU A 45 -3.79 13.73 -7.13
C LEU A 45 -3.22 13.76 -8.56
N ALA A 46 -2.48 14.81 -8.94
CA ALA A 46 -1.91 14.97 -10.27
C ALA A 46 -0.45 14.49 -10.33
N VAL A 47 0.35 14.89 -9.34
CA VAL A 47 1.77 14.52 -9.24
C VAL A 47 1.94 13.48 -8.16
N TRP A 48 2.50 12.33 -8.52
CA TRP A 48 2.71 11.19 -7.63
C TRP A 48 4.20 10.93 -7.48
N GLU A 49 4.68 10.92 -6.24
CA GLU A 49 6.09 10.74 -5.92
C GLU A 49 6.30 9.46 -5.13
N SER A 50 7.43 8.79 -5.36
CA SER A 50 7.80 7.60 -4.58
C SER A 50 8.04 8.00 -3.12
N PHE A 51 7.22 7.44 -2.23
CA PHE A 51 7.22 7.83 -0.82
C PHE A 51 7.91 6.78 0.05
N ARG A 52 7.59 5.50 -0.15
CA ARG A 52 8.23 4.40 0.58
C ARG A 52 8.22 3.12 -0.23
N THR A 53 9.27 2.31 -0.08
CA THR A 53 9.28 0.92 -0.59
C THR A 53 9.05 -0.04 0.57
N MET A 54 8.12 -0.97 0.40
CA MET A 54 7.76 -1.97 1.40
C MET A 54 7.83 -3.36 0.80
N THR A 55 8.26 -4.33 1.61
CA THR A 55 8.24 -5.74 1.24
C THR A 55 7.06 -6.41 1.91
N ALA A 56 6.20 -7.06 1.14
CA ALA A 56 5.11 -7.86 1.67
C ALA A 56 5.64 -9.08 2.43
N ASP A 57 4.98 -9.43 3.52
CA ASP A 57 5.30 -10.60 4.35
C ASP A 57 5.03 -11.93 3.60
N THR A 58 5.13 -13.05 4.31
CA THR A 58 4.88 -14.38 3.75
C THR A 58 3.42 -14.62 3.35
N ASN A 59 2.49 -13.81 3.86
CA ASN A 59 1.07 -13.84 3.50
C ASN A 59 0.73 -12.86 2.37
N GLY A 60 1.72 -12.09 1.91
CA GLY A 60 1.52 -11.04 0.91
C GLY A 60 0.91 -9.77 1.49
N LEU A 61 1.04 -9.52 2.79
CA LEU A 61 0.51 -8.32 3.44
C LEU A 61 1.65 -7.38 3.84
N PHE A 62 1.38 -6.08 3.82
CA PHE A 62 2.24 -5.10 4.48
C PHE A 62 1.39 -3.97 5.07
N ASP A 63 1.83 -3.50 6.23
CA ASP A 63 1.20 -2.43 6.99
C ASP A 63 2.05 -1.17 6.92
N PHE A 64 1.42 -0.04 6.63
CA PHE A 64 2.04 1.27 6.65
C PHE A 64 1.28 2.21 7.57
N VAL A 65 2.03 3.03 8.32
CA VAL A 65 1.50 4.07 9.19
C VAL A 65 2.03 5.42 8.72
N GLU A 66 1.13 6.31 8.34
CA GLU A 66 1.42 7.72 8.11
C GLU A 66 1.26 8.49 9.41
N SER A 67 2.37 8.95 9.96
CA SER A 67 2.43 9.77 11.17
C SER A 67 2.98 11.18 10.92
N ASP A 68 3.61 11.45 9.77
CA ASP A 68 4.18 12.75 9.44
C ASP A 68 3.27 13.51 8.46
N ARG A 69 2.38 14.32 9.03
CA ARG A 69 1.39 15.08 8.27
C ARG A 69 1.94 16.39 7.69
N GLY A 70 3.11 16.88 8.14
CA GLY A 70 3.64 18.20 7.76
C GLY A 70 2.59 19.32 7.74
N ASN A 71 2.86 20.42 7.00
CA ASN A 71 1.86 21.46 6.70
C ASN A 71 1.17 21.17 5.36
N ILE A 72 0.65 19.96 5.16
CA ILE A 72 0.00 19.56 3.91
C ILE A 72 -1.49 19.32 4.19
N ALA A 73 -2.36 19.99 3.44
CA ALA A 73 -3.82 19.94 3.66
C ALA A 73 -4.41 18.54 3.43
N ALA A 74 -3.85 17.79 2.46
CA ALA A 74 -4.22 16.40 2.20
C ALA A 74 -3.04 15.65 1.58
N ARG A 75 -2.89 14.37 1.94
CA ARG A 75 -1.95 13.45 1.31
C ARG A 75 -2.70 12.20 0.87
N PHE A 76 -2.60 11.91 -0.43
CA PHE A 76 -3.23 10.76 -1.06
C PHE A 76 -2.20 9.68 -1.30
N PHE A 77 -2.58 8.42 -1.14
CA PHE A 77 -1.69 7.28 -1.30
C PHE A 77 -2.20 6.33 -2.38
N ARG A 78 -1.26 5.79 -3.14
CA ARG A 78 -1.48 4.62 -4.00
C ARG A 78 -0.29 3.69 -3.85
N ALA A 79 -0.48 2.44 -4.23
CA ALA A 79 0.61 1.49 -4.28
C ALA A 79 0.77 0.94 -5.70
N ARG A 80 1.99 0.59 -6.06
CA ARG A 80 2.32 -0.06 -7.33
C ARG A 80 3.46 -1.05 -7.16
N THR A 81 3.63 -1.93 -8.14
CA THR A 81 4.90 -2.66 -8.28
C THR A 81 6.03 -1.69 -8.65
N PRO A 82 7.29 -1.99 -8.28
CA PRO A 82 8.46 -1.19 -8.65
C PRO A 82 8.55 -0.88 -10.14
#